data_AF-A0A969Q2V9-F1
#
_entry.id   AF-A0A969Q2V9-F1
#
_cell.length_a   1.000
_cell.length_b   1.000
_cell.length_c   1.000
_cell.angle_alpha   90.00
_cell.angle_beta   90.00
_cell.angle_gamma   90.00
#
_symmetry.space_group_name_H-M   'P 1'
#
loop_
_entity.id
_entity.type
_entity.pdbx_description
1 polymer ?
#
loop_
_entity_poly.entity_id
_entity_poly.type
_entity_poly.pdbx_seq_one_letter_code
_entity_poly.pdbx_strand_id
1 'polypeptide(L)'
;MPLLTGAKLGLAAVVLPAAILGGLAGAQFTAPATSPFPTVTVSVGDRALNVAVDEISVALWNRCHAAGNCEFAITATAPDSTPATGINAEDAARFIAWLNIQTGSQWRLPTIDEHRAYSADLPKKPTAPVFADPRLAWAADYNMAKPYSREVFASGHFGVLPNGLRDVGGNVWEWTSSCVNAALDAASCPAFHVAGDHEAEIPVFLRDAFSGGCSSGIPPTHLGLRLVREA
;
A
#
# COMPACT_ATOMS: atom_id res chain seq x y z
N MET A 1 -1.08 53.06 -87.14
CA MET A 1 -0.55 51.75 -87.61
C MET A 1 0.03 51.03 -86.40
N PRO A 2 -0.21 49.73 -86.23
CA PRO A 2 -1.25 49.29 -85.27
C PRO A 2 -0.76 48.24 -84.25
N LEU A 3 -1.74 47.76 -83.44
CA LEU A 3 -1.84 46.48 -82.71
C LEU A 3 -1.14 46.42 -81.33
N LEU A 4 -1.85 46.48 -80.20
CA LEU A 4 -2.73 45.46 -79.57
C LEU A 4 -2.02 44.15 -79.24
N THR A 5 -1.80 43.91 -77.94
CA THR A 5 -2.08 42.69 -77.14
C THR A 5 -1.36 42.87 -75.79
N GLY A 6 -1.98 42.85 -74.60
CA GLY A 6 -3.23 42.27 -74.19
C GLY A 6 -3.04 40.87 -73.61
N ALA A 7 -2.23 40.70 -72.56
CA ALA A 7 -2.16 39.45 -71.79
C ALA A 7 -2.63 39.70 -70.35
N LYS A 8 -3.79 39.13 -70.04
CA LYS A 8 -4.52 39.23 -68.78
C LYS A 8 -3.95 38.26 -67.73
N LEU A 9 -4.19 38.63 -66.47
CA LEU A 9 -3.94 37.87 -65.24
C LEU A 9 -4.39 36.39 -65.32
N GLY A 10 -3.56 35.52 -64.76
CA GLY A 10 -3.98 34.21 -64.27
C GLY A 10 -3.44 34.01 -62.85
N LEU A 11 -4.19 34.46 -61.85
CA LEU A 11 -3.97 34.08 -60.45
C LEU A 11 -4.38 32.61 -60.32
N ALA A 12 -3.41 31.70 -60.16
CA ALA A 12 -3.69 30.30 -59.91
C ALA A 12 -4.19 30.15 -58.46
N ALA A 13 -5.52 30.12 -58.28
CA ALA A 13 -6.14 29.73 -57.04
C ALA A 13 -6.00 28.22 -56.86
N VAL A 14 -5.09 27.79 -55.98
CA VAL A 14 -4.99 26.40 -55.54
C VAL A 14 -6.14 26.14 -54.57
N VAL A 15 -7.20 25.51 -55.07
CA VAL A 15 -8.29 24.98 -54.24
C VAL A 15 -7.85 23.59 -53.75
N LEU A 16 -7.42 23.50 -52.50
CA LEU A 16 -7.20 22.21 -51.84
C LEU A 16 -8.56 21.65 -51.40
N PRO A 17 -8.90 20.38 -51.71
CA PRO A 17 -10.14 19.78 -51.25
C PRO A 17 -10.10 19.57 -49.74
N ALA A 18 -11.18 20.00 -49.07
CA ALA A 18 -11.43 19.70 -47.67
C ALA A 18 -11.64 18.18 -47.49
N ALA A 19 -10.68 17.51 -46.87
CA ALA A 19 -10.86 16.16 -46.38
C ALA A 19 -11.46 16.21 -44.97
N ILE A 20 -12.77 16.00 -44.88
CA ILE A 20 -13.42 15.57 -43.63
C ILE A 20 -13.40 14.05 -43.65
N LEU A 21 -12.64 13.44 -42.73
CA LEU A 21 -12.80 12.03 -42.38
C LEU A 21 -12.38 11.82 -40.92
N GLY A 22 -13.39 11.58 -40.08
CA GLY A 22 -13.33 10.64 -38.97
C GLY A 22 -12.46 11.00 -37.78
N GLY A 23 -13.10 11.40 -36.67
CA GLY A 23 -12.47 11.38 -35.36
C GLY A 23 -11.92 9.99 -35.06
N LEU A 24 -10.61 9.90 -34.85
CA LEU A 24 -10.04 8.87 -34.01
C LEU A 24 -9.96 9.49 -32.62
N ALA A 25 -10.93 9.11 -31.78
CA ALA A 25 -10.76 9.21 -30.34
C ALA A 25 -9.36 8.66 -30.04
N GLY A 26 -8.53 9.46 -29.37
CA GLY A 26 -7.21 9.03 -28.95
C GLY A 26 -7.37 7.71 -28.22
N ALA A 27 -6.94 6.62 -28.86
CA ALA A 27 -6.82 5.34 -28.21
C ALA A 27 -5.79 5.56 -27.10
N GLN A 28 -6.27 5.77 -25.88
CA GLN A 28 -5.47 5.62 -24.70
C GLN A 28 -5.08 4.14 -24.69
N PHE A 29 -3.90 3.86 -25.24
CA PHE A 29 -3.19 2.61 -24.96
C PHE A 29 -2.86 2.63 -23.47
N THR A 30 -3.81 2.19 -22.63
CA THR A 30 -3.47 1.74 -21.29
C THR A 30 -2.78 0.40 -21.48
N ALA A 31 -1.45 0.40 -21.42
CA ALA A 31 -0.71 -0.83 -21.19
C ALA A 31 -1.34 -1.53 -19.98
N PRO A 32 -1.48 -2.88 -19.98
CA PRO A 32 -1.96 -3.57 -18.79
C PRO A 32 -1.03 -3.21 -17.64
N ALA A 33 -1.62 -2.65 -16.59
CA ALA A 33 -0.98 -2.23 -15.37
C ALA A 33 -0.13 -3.37 -14.77
N THR A 34 1.17 -3.39 -15.08
CA THR A 34 2.08 -4.31 -14.42
C THR A 34 2.24 -3.83 -12.99
N SER A 35 1.99 -4.75 -12.04
CA SER A 35 2.22 -4.48 -10.63
C SER A 35 3.69 -4.06 -10.43
N PRO A 36 3.98 -2.97 -9.70
CA PRO A 36 5.36 -2.52 -9.48
C PRO A 36 6.11 -3.39 -8.46
N PHE A 37 5.43 -4.41 -7.91
CA PHE A 37 5.95 -5.40 -6.98
C PHE A 37 5.30 -6.78 -7.24
N PRO A 38 5.95 -7.89 -6.84
CA PRO A 38 5.36 -9.23 -6.95
C PRO A 38 4.08 -9.35 -6.10
N THR A 39 3.10 -10.11 -6.60
CA THR A 39 1.85 -10.41 -5.89
C THR A 39 1.57 -11.90 -5.87
N VAL A 40 0.84 -12.34 -4.85
CA VAL A 40 0.21 -13.66 -4.78
C VAL A 40 -1.30 -13.49 -4.74
N THR A 41 -2.02 -14.43 -5.35
CA THR A 41 -3.49 -14.45 -5.29
C THR A 41 -3.94 -15.26 -4.08
N VAL A 42 -4.71 -14.64 -3.19
CA VAL A 42 -5.28 -15.27 -1.98
C VAL A 42 -6.79 -15.20 -2.04
N SER A 43 -7.45 -16.30 -1.68
CA SER A 43 -8.92 -16.35 -1.56
C SER A 43 -9.36 -15.80 -0.20
N VAL A 44 -10.34 -14.90 -0.22
CA VAL A 44 -10.99 -14.35 0.99
C VAL A 44 -12.49 -14.54 0.83
N GLY A 45 -13.02 -15.63 1.40
CA GLY A 45 -14.37 -16.08 1.11
C GLY A 45 -14.54 -16.38 -0.38
N ASP A 46 -15.56 -15.79 -1.01
CA ASP A 46 -15.85 -15.96 -2.44
C ASP A 46 -15.05 -14.99 -3.35
N ARG A 47 -14.21 -14.14 -2.76
CA ARG A 47 -13.38 -13.16 -3.47
C ARG A 47 -11.95 -13.67 -3.60
N ALA A 48 -11.24 -13.21 -4.64
CA ALA A 48 -9.81 -13.41 -4.80
C ALA A 48 -9.11 -12.05 -4.81
N LEU A 49 -8.00 -11.94 -4.08
CA LEU A 49 -7.20 -10.73 -3.96
C LEU A 49 -5.79 -10.99 -4.44
N ASN A 50 -5.26 -10.08 -5.25
CA ASN A 50 -3.82 -9.96 -5.46
C ASN A 50 -3.23 -9.18 -4.29
N VAL A 51 -2.43 -9.85 -3.47
CA VAL A 51 -1.77 -9.29 -2.29
C VAL A 51 -0.29 -9.10 -2.61
N ALA A 52 0.28 -7.93 -2.26
CA ALA A 52 1.71 -7.69 -2.37
C ALA A 52 2.50 -8.73 -1.56
N VAL A 53 3.52 -9.36 -2.17
CA VAL A 53 4.32 -10.43 -1.54
C VAL A 53 5.08 -9.92 -0.31
N ASP A 54 5.62 -8.71 -0.42
CA ASP A 54 6.31 -8.00 0.66
C ASP A 54 5.53 -6.74 1.02
N GLU A 55 5.87 -6.16 2.16
CA GLU A 55 5.53 -4.78 2.49
C GLU A 55 6.12 -3.81 1.45
N ILE A 56 5.50 -2.65 1.30
CA ILE A 56 5.98 -1.57 0.44
C ILE A 56 7.37 -1.16 0.91
N SER A 57 8.36 -1.27 0.02
CA SER A 57 9.75 -1.00 0.35
C SER A 57 10.10 0.48 0.38
N VAL A 58 11.19 0.82 1.06
CA VAL A 58 11.82 2.14 1.05
C VAL A 58 12.08 2.62 -0.38
N ALA A 59 12.55 1.74 -1.27
CA ALA A 59 12.79 2.07 -2.67
C ALA A 59 11.53 2.58 -3.38
N LEU A 60 10.39 1.91 -3.19
CA LEU A 60 9.13 2.29 -3.84
C LEU A 60 8.52 3.54 -3.20
N TRP A 61 8.60 3.68 -1.88
CA TRP A 61 8.21 4.90 -1.18
C TRP A 61 9.01 6.12 -1.69
N ASN A 62 10.33 5.99 -1.79
CA ASN A 62 11.20 7.09 -2.23
C ASN A 62 10.96 7.48 -3.70
N ARG A 63 10.42 6.59 -4.55
CA ARG A 63 9.93 6.99 -5.88
C ARG A 63 8.71 7.90 -5.80
N CYS A 64 7.78 7.65 -4.88
CA CYS A 64 6.63 8.55 -4.63
C CYS A 64 7.11 9.92 -4.13
N HIS A 65 8.08 9.94 -3.22
CA HIS A 65 8.67 11.17 -2.73
C HIS A 65 9.41 11.95 -3.83
N ALA A 66 10.23 11.28 -4.64
CA ALA A 66 10.92 11.90 -5.78
C ALA A 66 9.96 12.47 -6.83
N ALA A 67 8.75 11.91 -6.94
CA ALA A 67 7.66 12.43 -7.76
C ALA A 67 6.88 13.58 -7.09
N GLY A 68 7.22 13.99 -5.87
CA GLY A 68 6.59 15.08 -5.13
C GLY A 68 5.23 14.74 -4.48
N ASN A 69 4.89 13.45 -4.37
CA ASN A 69 3.58 13.01 -3.86
C ASN A 69 3.60 12.51 -2.41
N CYS A 70 4.74 12.00 -1.94
CA CYS A 70 4.93 11.56 -0.55
C CYS A 70 5.74 12.59 0.25
N GLU A 71 5.32 12.85 1.48
CA GLU A 71 5.76 13.99 2.29
C GLU A 71 7.27 14.00 2.59
N PHE A 72 7.86 12.82 2.81
CA PHE A 72 9.26 12.69 3.21
C PHE A 72 9.96 11.58 2.45
N ALA A 73 11.28 11.74 2.25
CA ALA A 73 12.15 10.64 1.89
C ALA A 73 12.42 9.80 3.13
N ILE A 74 12.33 8.48 3.00
CA ILE A 74 12.87 7.58 4.01
C ILE A 74 14.37 7.47 3.74
N THR A 75 15.12 8.22 4.52
CA THR A 75 16.59 8.20 4.53
C THR A 75 17.02 7.21 5.60
N ALA A 76 16.98 5.93 5.26
CA ALA A 76 17.36 4.89 6.20
C ALA A 76 18.87 4.66 6.17
N THR A 77 19.45 4.32 7.33
CA THR A 77 20.68 3.51 7.43
C THR A 77 20.45 2.06 6.96
N ALA A 78 19.19 1.66 6.76
CA ALA A 78 18.78 0.33 6.33
C ALA A 78 18.67 0.24 4.79
N PRO A 79 18.84 -0.96 4.20
CA PRO A 79 18.77 -1.15 2.75
C PRO A 79 17.44 -0.69 2.12
N ASP A 80 17.48 -0.26 0.87
CA ASP A 80 16.30 0.10 0.07
C ASP A 80 15.24 -1.03 -0.04
N SER A 81 15.63 -2.26 0.24
CA SER A 81 14.80 -3.46 0.28
C SER A 81 14.12 -3.72 1.63
N THR A 82 14.26 -2.85 2.62
CA THR A 82 13.46 -2.93 3.85
C THR A 82 12.07 -2.34 3.62
N PRO A 83 11.06 -2.71 4.44
CA PRO A 83 9.79 -2.02 4.48
C PRO A 83 9.96 -0.51 4.73
N ALA A 84 9.11 0.28 4.09
CA ALA A 84 8.95 1.69 4.35
C ALA A 84 8.22 1.87 5.69
N THR A 85 8.79 2.68 6.59
CA THR A 85 8.28 2.93 7.93
C THR A 85 8.09 4.41 8.22
N GLY A 86 7.47 4.75 9.36
CA GLY A 86 7.18 6.13 9.72
C GLY A 86 5.96 6.70 9.00
N ILE A 87 5.07 5.83 8.51
CA ILE A 87 3.92 6.18 7.67
C ILE A 87 2.68 6.24 8.56
N ASN A 88 1.94 7.36 8.50
CA ASN A 88 0.61 7.46 9.10
C ASN A 88 -0.50 7.16 8.08
N ALA A 89 -1.78 7.23 8.50
CA ALA A 89 -2.90 6.89 7.63
C ALA A 89 -3.04 7.85 6.42
N GLU A 90 -2.75 9.14 6.60
CA GLU A 90 -2.82 10.13 5.51
C GLU A 90 -1.70 9.94 4.48
N ASP A 91 -0.49 9.69 4.97
CA ASP A 91 0.69 9.35 4.17
C ASP A 91 0.44 8.09 3.31
N ALA A 92 -0.17 7.07 3.91
CA ALA A 92 -0.59 5.86 3.20
C ALA A 92 -1.59 6.18 2.07
N ALA A 93 -2.60 7.00 2.34
CA ALA A 93 -3.60 7.39 1.34
C ALA A 93 -2.97 8.15 0.16
N ARG A 94 -2.03 9.09 0.44
CA ARG A 94 -1.29 9.82 -0.61
C ARG A 94 -0.43 8.88 -1.46
N PHE A 95 0.29 7.96 -0.83
CA PHE A 95 1.11 6.97 -1.53
C PHE A 95 0.24 6.09 -2.45
N ILE A 96 -0.88 5.58 -1.96
CA ILE A 96 -1.80 4.72 -2.73
C ILE A 96 -2.41 5.48 -3.91
N ALA A 97 -2.84 6.73 -3.69
CA ALA A 97 -3.37 7.59 -4.75
C ALA A 97 -2.36 7.79 -5.88
N TRP A 98 -1.11 8.12 -5.53
CA TRP A 98 -0.02 8.22 -6.49
C TRP A 98 0.24 6.90 -7.23
N LEU A 99 0.33 5.79 -6.50
CA LEU A 99 0.60 4.47 -7.06
C LEU A 99 -0.47 4.06 -8.09
N ASN A 100 -1.74 4.32 -7.79
CA ASN A 100 -2.86 4.01 -8.67
C ASN A 100 -2.83 4.87 -9.94
N ILE A 101 -2.45 6.15 -9.84
CA ILE A 101 -2.23 6.99 -11.03
C ILE A 101 -1.08 6.45 -11.88
N GLN A 102 0.05 6.07 -11.27
CA GLN A 102 1.22 5.59 -12.00
C GLN A 102 0.98 4.25 -12.70
N THR A 103 0.22 3.36 -12.05
CA THR A 103 0.02 2.00 -12.53
C THR A 103 -1.27 1.84 -13.34
N GLY A 104 -2.26 2.71 -13.19
CA GLY A 104 -3.61 2.47 -13.70
C GLY A 104 -4.33 1.31 -12.99
N SER A 105 -3.89 0.94 -11.78
CA SER A 105 -4.49 -0.10 -10.93
C SER A 105 -5.39 0.49 -9.84
N GLN A 106 -6.07 -0.39 -9.10
CA GLN A 106 -6.88 -0.06 -7.92
C GLN A 106 -6.30 -0.73 -6.66
N TRP A 107 -5.05 -0.40 -6.34
CA TRP A 107 -4.45 -0.77 -5.07
C TRP A 107 -5.13 -0.06 -3.91
N ARG A 108 -5.24 -0.75 -2.79
CA ARG A 108 -5.78 -0.24 -1.53
C ARG A 108 -5.13 -0.94 -0.35
N LEU A 109 -5.34 -0.40 0.84
CA LEU A 109 -5.08 -1.16 2.07
C LEU A 109 -6.04 -2.36 2.14
N PRO A 110 -5.60 -3.49 2.72
CA PRO A 110 -6.51 -4.57 3.08
C PRO A 110 -7.50 -4.10 4.16
N THR A 111 -8.65 -4.76 4.25
CA THR A 111 -9.44 -4.71 5.49
C THR A 111 -8.77 -5.58 6.57
N ILE A 112 -9.14 -5.41 7.83
CA ILE A 112 -8.64 -6.28 8.90
C ILE A 112 -9.03 -7.75 8.68
N ASP A 113 -10.22 -8.00 8.12
CA ASP A 113 -10.68 -9.36 7.83
C ASP A 113 -9.94 -9.99 6.64
N GLU A 114 -9.59 -9.18 5.63
CA GLU A 114 -8.72 -9.63 4.54
C GLU A 114 -7.32 -9.95 5.06
N HIS A 115 -6.77 -9.13 5.97
CA HIS A 115 -5.49 -9.42 6.64
C HIS A 115 -5.55 -10.72 7.40
N ARG A 116 -6.56 -10.91 8.27
CA ARG A 116 -6.77 -12.16 9.01
C ARG A 116 -6.84 -13.38 8.09
N ALA A 117 -7.49 -13.25 6.94
CA ALA A 117 -7.64 -14.34 5.98
C ALA A 117 -6.29 -14.78 5.39
N TYR A 118 -5.45 -13.84 4.93
CA TYR A 118 -4.15 -14.21 4.36
C TYR A 118 -3.07 -14.47 5.41
N SER A 119 -3.29 -14.08 6.67
CA SER A 119 -2.39 -14.35 7.79
C SER A 119 -2.78 -15.59 8.61
N ALA A 120 -3.82 -16.33 8.20
CA ALA A 120 -4.39 -17.43 8.99
C ALA A 120 -3.40 -18.57 9.30
N ASP A 121 -2.41 -18.76 8.44
CA ASP A 121 -1.37 -19.80 8.58
C ASP A 121 -0.19 -19.36 9.49
N LEU A 122 -0.25 -18.16 10.09
CA LEU A 122 0.77 -17.76 11.06
C LEU A 122 0.81 -18.73 12.24
N PRO A 123 2.02 -19.13 12.69
CA PRO A 123 2.15 -19.98 13.86
C PRO A 123 1.49 -19.32 15.07
N LYS A 124 0.60 -20.05 15.75
CA LYS A 124 0.05 -19.59 17.03
C LYS A 124 1.19 -19.48 18.04
N LYS A 125 1.29 -18.34 18.72
CA LYS A 125 2.24 -18.19 19.82
C LYS A 125 1.95 -19.24 20.90
N PRO A 126 2.95 -19.98 21.39
CA PRO A 126 2.74 -20.95 22.46
C PRO A 126 2.28 -20.24 23.73
N THR A 127 1.03 -20.44 24.15
CA THR A 127 0.54 -19.99 25.45
C THR A 127 0.79 -21.10 26.48
N ALA A 128 2.03 -21.26 26.91
CA ALA A 128 2.29 -22.11 28.08
C ALA A 128 1.66 -21.41 29.31
N PRO A 129 0.81 -22.08 30.09
CA PRO A 129 0.24 -21.45 31.28
C PRO A 129 1.37 -21.11 32.25
N VAL A 130 1.62 -19.82 32.45
CA VAL A 130 2.57 -19.34 33.46
C VAL A 130 2.05 -19.62 34.88
N PHE A 131 0.72 -19.70 35.03
CA PHE A 131 0.06 -20.03 36.28
C PHE A 131 -0.67 -21.37 36.19
N ALA A 132 -0.54 -22.19 37.24
CA ALA A 132 -1.24 -23.47 37.34
C ALA A 132 -2.72 -23.33 37.72
N ASP A 133 -3.14 -22.19 38.30
CA ASP A 133 -4.56 -21.91 38.61
C ASP A 133 -5.31 -21.58 37.31
N PRO A 134 -6.34 -22.36 36.91
CA PRO A 134 -7.14 -22.09 35.72
C PRO A 134 -7.82 -20.72 35.72
N ARG A 135 -8.04 -20.10 36.89
CA ARG A 135 -8.59 -18.74 37.01
C ARG A 135 -7.63 -17.66 36.51
N LEU A 136 -6.35 -17.98 36.40
CA LEU A 136 -5.29 -17.09 35.94
C LEU A 136 -4.87 -17.38 34.50
N ALA A 137 -5.65 -18.18 33.76
CA ALA A 137 -5.41 -18.45 32.34
C ALA A 137 -5.32 -17.15 31.51
N TRP A 138 -6.06 -16.10 31.90
CA TRP A 138 -6.00 -14.77 31.27
C TRP A 138 -4.64 -14.07 31.43
N ALA A 139 -3.83 -14.47 32.43
CA ALA A 139 -2.54 -13.88 32.74
C ALA A 139 -1.37 -14.73 32.23
N ALA A 140 -1.61 -15.74 31.38
CA ALA A 140 -0.58 -16.65 30.89
C ALA A 140 0.60 -15.92 30.22
N ASP A 141 0.39 -14.72 29.68
CA ASP A 141 1.43 -13.93 29.01
C ASP A 141 1.78 -12.63 29.76
N TYR A 142 1.33 -12.48 31.01
CA TYR A 142 1.54 -11.28 31.81
C TYR A 142 3.04 -11.09 32.08
N ASN A 143 3.59 -9.95 31.63
CA ASN A 143 5.01 -9.58 31.75
C ASN A 143 5.99 -10.44 30.91
N MET A 144 5.50 -11.17 29.91
CA MET A 144 6.33 -11.99 28.99
C MET A 144 6.63 -11.28 27.66
N ALA A 145 6.23 -10.00 27.51
CA ALA A 145 6.55 -9.22 26.32
C ALA A 145 8.07 -9.06 26.21
N LYS A 146 8.68 -9.77 25.23
CA LYS A 146 10.08 -9.56 24.88
C LYS A 146 10.24 -8.09 24.45
N PRO A 147 11.36 -7.43 24.80
CA PRO A 147 11.66 -6.13 24.24
C PRO A 147 11.66 -6.25 22.71
N TYR A 148 10.77 -5.50 22.05
CA TYR A 148 10.74 -5.46 20.59
C TYR A 148 12.03 -4.82 20.07
N SER A 149 12.72 -5.49 19.15
CA SER A 149 13.81 -4.87 18.42
C SER A 149 13.26 -3.76 17.54
N ARG A 150 13.90 -2.59 17.56
CA ARG A 150 13.58 -1.49 16.63
C ARG A 150 14.25 -1.63 15.28
N GLU A 151 14.98 -2.72 15.05
CA GLU A 151 15.63 -2.97 13.78
C GLU A 151 14.59 -3.38 12.73
N VAL A 152 14.65 -2.74 11.56
CA VAL A 152 13.88 -3.12 10.38
C VAL A 152 14.79 -3.94 9.49
N PHE A 153 14.33 -5.12 9.09
CA PHE A 153 15.11 -6.04 8.28
C PHE A 153 14.69 -5.97 6.80
N ALA A 154 15.58 -6.42 5.92
CA ALA A 154 15.23 -6.59 4.50
C ALA A 154 14.07 -7.59 4.36
N SER A 155 13.19 -7.35 3.39
CA SER A 155 12.02 -8.20 3.17
C SER A 155 12.39 -9.68 2.99
N GLY A 156 11.60 -10.55 3.61
CA GLY A 156 11.80 -11.99 3.69
C GLY A 156 12.56 -12.48 4.93
N HIS A 157 12.89 -11.60 5.87
CA HIS A 157 13.63 -11.97 7.08
C HIS A 157 12.81 -12.82 8.07
N PHE A 158 11.50 -12.57 8.16
CA PHE A 158 10.58 -13.21 9.13
C PHE A 158 9.87 -14.43 8.56
N GLY A 159 10.28 -14.89 7.38
CA GLY A 159 9.83 -16.13 6.77
C GLY A 159 8.74 -15.95 5.72
N VAL A 160 8.23 -17.09 5.24
CA VAL A 160 7.27 -17.17 4.14
C VAL A 160 6.11 -18.06 4.56
N LEU A 161 4.88 -17.57 4.39
CA LEU A 161 3.65 -18.34 4.61
C LEU A 161 3.40 -19.33 3.47
N PRO A 162 2.58 -20.39 3.67
CA PRO A 162 2.23 -21.34 2.60
C PRO A 162 1.60 -20.70 1.36
N ASN A 163 0.91 -19.57 1.52
CA ASN A 163 0.34 -18.78 0.42
C ASN A 163 1.38 -17.90 -0.32
N GLY A 164 2.65 -17.93 0.09
CA GLY A 164 3.76 -17.22 -0.54
C GLY A 164 3.99 -15.79 -0.04
N LEU A 165 3.17 -15.29 0.89
CA LEU A 165 3.41 -13.99 1.53
C LEU A 165 4.61 -14.06 2.46
N ARG A 166 5.39 -12.97 2.51
CA ARG A 166 6.55 -12.86 3.39
C ARG A 166 6.30 -11.85 4.50
N ASP A 167 6.97 -12.08 5.62
CA ASP A 167 7.06 -11.17 6.76
C ASP A 167 5.74 -10.78 7.45
N VAL A 168 4.59 -11.37 7.09
CA VAL A 168 3.27 -11.06 7.69
C VAL A 168 3.24 -11.13 9.23
N GLY A 169 4.10 -11.96 9.84
CA GLY A 169 4.21 -12.13 11.29
C GLY A 169 5.25 -11.24 11.98
N GLY A 170 5.91 -10.32 11.28
CA GLY A 170 7.02 -9.55 11.83
C GLY A 170 7.49 -8.39 10.95
N ASN A 171 8.67 -7.85 11.23
CA ASN A 171 9.23 -6.64 10.61
C ASN A 171 8.50 -5.33 10.99
N VAL A 172 7.26 -5.15 10.53
CA VAL A 172 6.47 -3.94 10.73
C VAL A 172 4.99 -4.27 10.96
N TRP A 173 4.24 -3.33 11.54
CA TRP A 173 2.78 -3.39 11.52
C TRP A 173 2.26 -2.79 10.21
N GLU A 174 1.24 -3.42 9.66
CA GLU A 174 0.63 -3.06 8.38
C GLU A 174 -0.69 -2.32 8.61
N TRP A 175 -0.83 -1.14 8.03
CA TRP A 175 -2.09 -0.39 8.05
C TRP A 175 -3.21 -1.14 7.33
N THR A 176 -4.43 -1.11 7.90
CA THR A 176 -5.65 -1.61 7.25
C THR A 176 -6.64 -0.46 7.02
N SER A 177 -7.64 -0.68 6.17
CA SER A 177 -8.74 0.26 5.95
C SER A 177 -9.90 0.11 6.95
N SER A 178 -9.77 -0.76 7.96
CA SER A 178 -10.83 -1.04 8.92
C SER A 178 -10.79 -0.07 10.09
N CYS A 179 -11.85 0.72 10.24
CA CYS A 179 -11.98 1.66 11.35
C CYS A 179 -12.23 0.94 12.67
N VAL A 180 -11.66 1.44 13.78
CA VAL A 180 -11.95 0.90 15.13
C VAL A 180 -13.41 1.08 15.53
N ASN A 181 -14.05 2.14 15.01
CA ASN A 181 -15.48 2.34 15.14
C ASN A 181 -16.16 1.96 13.82
N ALA A 182 -16.77 0.77 13.78
CA ALA A 182 -17.45 0.25 12.60
C ALA A 182 -18.66 1.10 12.14
N ALA A 183 -19.14 2.04 12.95
CA ALA A 183 -20.20 2.98 12.55
C ALA A 183 -19.68 4.19 11.75
N LEU A 184 -18.36 4.40 11.71
CA LEU A 184 -17.73 5.49 10.96
C LEU A 184 -17.18 4.97 9.63
N ASP A 185 -17.23 5.83 8.61
CA ASP A 185 -16.50 5.60 7.38
C ASP A 185 -15.00 5.86 7.57
N ALA A 186 -14.19 5.43 6.59
CA ALA A 186 -12.74 5.63 6.63
C ALA A 186 -12.36 7.13 6.68
N ALA A 187 -13.15 8.02 6.06
CA ALA A 187 -12.84 9.45 6.03
C ALA A 187 -13.00 10.13 7.41
N SER A 188 -13.92 9.63 8.23
CA SER A 188 -14.22 10.16 9.56
C SER A 188 -13.57 9.35 10.68
N CYS A 189 -12.78 8.34 10.33
CA CYS A 189 -12.23 7.40 11.29
C CYS A 189 -11.08 8.00 12.10
N PRO A 190 -11.15 8.03 13.45
CA PRO A 190 -10.08 8.60 14.27
C PRO A 190 -8.88 7.67 14.46
N ALA A 191 -9.07 6.35 14.27
CA ALA A 191 -8.05 5.33 14.42
C ALA A 191 -8.40 4.09 13.59
N PHE A 192 -7.41 3.46 12.96
CA PHE A 192 -7.61 2.23 12.20
C PHE A 192 -7.01 1.04 12.93
N HIS A 193 -7.52 -0.15 12.61
CA HIS A 193 -6.82 -1.38 12.94
C HIS A 193 -5.55 -1.50 12.11
N VAL A 194 -4.49 -1.96 12.75
CA VAL A 194 -3.24 -2.37 12.13
C VAL A 194 -2.94 -3.80 12.55
N ALA A 195 -2.19 -4.55 11.74
CA ALA A 195 -1.91 -5.95 12.01
C ALA A 195 -0.46 -6.33 11.70
N GLY A 196 -0.01 -7.45 12.23
CA GLY A 196 1.38 -7.92 12.20
C GLY A 196 1.57 -9.02 13.23
N ASP A 197 2.56 -8.89 14.11
CA ASP A 197 2.79 -9.81 15.23
C ASP A 197 1.58 -9.95 16.18
N HIS A 198 0.75 -8.91 16.26
CA HIS A 198 -0.61 -8.91 16.82
C HIS A 198 -1.42 -7.76 16.23
N GLU A 199 -2.75 -7.78 16.37
CA GLU A 199 -3.60 -6.66 15.99
C GLU A 199 -3.50 -5.52 17.00
N ALA A 200 -3.47 -4.29 16.51
CA ALA A 200 -3.48 -3.09 17.34
C ALA A 200 -4.38 -2.01 16.73
N GLU A 201 -4.64 -0.97 17.51
CA GLU A 201 -5.45 0.18 17.12
C GLU A 201 -4.58 1.43 17.17
N ILE A 202 -4.47 2.13 16.03
CA ILE A 202 -3.54 3.26 15.89
C ILE A 202 -4.29 4.50 15.41
N PRO A 203 -4.24 5.61 16.18
CA PRO A 203 -4.74 6.91 15.73
C PRO A 203 -4.12 7.36 14.41
N VAL A 204 -4.94 7.99 13.56
CA VAL A 204 -4.60 8.31 12.17
C VAL A 204 -3.32 9.14 11.96
N PHE A 205 -2.90 9.92 12.96
CA PHE A 205 -1.75 10.82 12.87
C PHE A 205 -0.43 10.20 13.34
N LEU A 206 -0.47 9.04 14.00
CA LEU A 206 0.76 8.40 14.50
C LEU A 206 1.56 7.79 13.35
N ARG A 207 2.84 8.15 13.30
CA ARG A 207 3.85 7.59 12.38
C ARG A 207 4.72 6.52 13.04
N ASP A 208 4.85 6.62 14.36
CA ASP A 208 5.60 5.69 15.21
C ASP A 208 4.71 5.30 16.40
N ALA A 209 4.27 4.05 16.41
CA ALA A 209 3.41 3.53 17.47
C ALA A 209 4.11 3.51 18.84
N PHE A 210 5.45 3.56 18.89
CA PHE A 210 6.20 3.62 20.13
C PHE A 210 5.99 4.91 20.92
N SER A 211 5.81 6.02 20.21
CA SER A 211 5.74 7.36 20.82
C SER A 211 4.39 7.70 21.49
N GLY A 212 3.38 6.81 21.37
CA GLY A 212 2.00 7.05 21.83
C GLY A 212 1.67 6.71 23.29
N GLY A 213 2.59 6.09 24.05
CA GLY A 213 2.40 5.78 25.48
C GLY A 213 1.23 4.83 25.78
N CYS A 214 1.46 3.52 25.75
CA CYS A 214 0.45 2.53 26.13
C CYS A 214 0.53 2.17 27.62
N SER A 215 -0.61 2.21 28.32
CA SER A 215 -0.79 1.66 29.68
C SER A 215 -0.71 0.12 29.74
N SER A 216 -0.61 -0.57 28.60
CA SER A 216 -0.87 -2.02 28.50
C SER A 216 0.22 -2.84 27.78
N GLY A 217 1.41 -2.30 27.50
CA GLY A 217 2.48 -3.10 26.89
C GLY A 217 3.56 -2.31 26.14
N ILE A 218 4.54 -3.03 25.58
CA ILE A 218 5.58 -2.47 24.71
C ILE A 218 4.94 -2.23 23.34
N PRO A 219 4.85 -0.97 22.89
CA PRO A 219 4.17 -0.63 21.64
C PRO A 219 4.89 -1.19 20.40
N PRO A 220 4.17 -1.35 19.28
CA PRO A 220 4.76 -1.82 18.04
C PRO A 220 5.86 -0.88 17.54
N THR A 221 6.88 -1.45 16.91
CA THR A 221 8.12 -0.73 16.63
C THR A 221 8.08 0.13 15.38
N HIS A 222 7.33 -0.25 14.35
CA HIS A 222 7.23 0.46 13.07
C HIS A 222 5.89 0.25 12.39
N LEU A 223 5.38 1.28 11.72
CA LEU A 223 4.17 1.25 10.90
C LEU A 223 4.53 1.35 9.42
N GLY A 224 4.09 0.37 8.63
CA GLY A 224 4.32 0.24 7.19
C GLY A 224 3.05 -0.17 6.44
N LEU A 225 3.20 -0.64 5.21
CA LEU A 225 2.09 -0.88 4.29
C LEU A 225 2.24 -2.22 3.57
N ARG A 226 1.13 -2.96 3.44
CA ARG A 226 0.95 -4.00 2.43
C ARG A 226 -0.29 -3.68 1.64
N LEU A 227 -0.23 -3.83 0.32
CA LEU A 227 -1.33 -3.45 -0.56
C LEU A 227 -2.01 -4.67 -1.16
N VAL A 228 -3.31 -4.53 -1.39
CA VAL A 228 -4.15 -5.49 -2.08
C VAL A 228 -4.88 -4.83 -3.23
N ARG A 229 -5.28 -5.64 -4.20
CA ARG A 229 -6.30 -5.29 -5.20
C ARG A 229 -7.12 -6.53 -5.52
N GLU A 230 -8.29 -6.33 -6.11
CA GLU A 230 -9.09 -7.46 -6.62
C GLU A 230 -8.31 -8.23 -7.71
N ALA A 231 -8.51 -9.54 -7.77
CA ALA A 231 -7.81 -10.43 -8.70
C ALA A 231 -8.29 -10.30 -10.15
#